data_AF-A0A9P6XPG8-F1
#
_entry.id   AF-A0A9P6XPG8-F1
#
_cell.length_a   1.000
_cell.length_b   1.000
_cell.length_c   1.000
_cell.angle_alpha   90.00
_cell.angle_beta   90.00
_cell.angle_gamma   90.00
#
_symmetry.space_group_name_H-M   'P 1'
#
loop_
_entity.id
_entity.type
_entity.pdbx_description
1 polymer ?
#
loop_
_entity_poly.entity_id
_entity_poly.type
_entity_poly.pdbx_seq_one_letter_code
_entity_poly.pdbx_strand_id
1 'polypeptide(L)' 'MIANAPGTTPAYSLGPLQERGKLFAAEGDNVYEGQLVGIHSKDNDLTVNAIKTKPLTNMRASGKDDAIQLTPAIK' A
#
# COMPACT_ATOMS: atom_id res chain seq x y z
N MET A 1 8.98 -6.82 -1.35
CA MET A 1 8.53 -5.56 -0.72
C MET A 1 8.28 -5.82 0.76
N ILE A 2 8.87 -4.99 1.62
CA ILE A 2 8.96 -5.23 3.08
C ILE A 2 8.34 -4.03 3.82
N ALA A 3 7.45 -4.29 4.78
CA ALA A 3 6.86 -3.24 5.61
C ALA A 3 7.92 -2.57 6.51
N ASN A 4 7.92 -1.25 6.55
CA ASN A 4 8.85 -0.48 7.38
C ASN A 4 8.35 -0.23 8.81
N ALA A 5 7.07 -0.49 9.09
CA ALA A 5 6.44 -0.16 10.36
C ALA A 5 5.19 -1.03 10.58
N PRO A 6 4.83 -1.29 11.85
CA PRO A 6 3.61 -2.01 12.18
C PRO A 6 2.38 -1.11 12.08
N GLY A 7 1.24 -1.68 11.70
CA GLY A 7 -0.05 -0.99 11.69
C GLY A 7 -1.02 -1.56 10.66
N THR A 8 -2.17 -0.90 10.52
CA THR A 8 -3.20 -1.28 9.56
C THR A 8 -2.91 -0.68 8.18
N THR A 9 -3.14 -1.44 7.12
CA THR A 9 -2.89 -1.04 5.73
C THR A 9 -4.09 -0.30 5.10
N PRO A 10 -4.07 1.04 4.94
CA PRO A 10 -5.13 1.74 4.22
C PRO A 10 -4.99 1.56 2.71
N ALA A 11 -6.10 1.57 1.96
CA ALA A 11 -6.05 1.51 0.49
C ALA A 11 -5.15 2.59 -0.14
N TYR A 12 -5.11 3.78 0.47
CA TYR A 12 -4.24 4.88 0.06
C TYR A 12 -2.75 4.50 0.00
N SER A 13 -2.29 3.68 0.95
CA SER A 13 -0.90 3.21 0.96
C SER A 13 -0.67 2.09 -0.07
N LEU A 14 -1.66 1.22 -0.28
CA LEU A 14 -1.55 0.06 -1.15
C LEU A 14 -1.68 0.42 -2.64
N GLY A 15 -2.44 1.46 -2.98
CA GLY A 15 -2.62 1.94 -4.36
C GLY A 15 -1.32 2.20 -5.14
N PRO A 16 -0.35 2.97 -4.62
CA PRO A 16 0.94 3.13 -5.29
C PRO A 16 1.88 1.92 -5.16
N LEU A 17 1.60 0.98 -4.25
CA LEU A 17 2.43 -0.22 -4.04
C LEU A 17 2.09 -1.34 -5.03
N GLN A 18 0.83 -1.47 -5.45
CA GLN A 18 0.45 -2.43 -6.51
C GLN A 18 1.07 -2.09 -7.88
N GLU A 19 1.43 -0.84 -8.15
CA GLU A 19 2.16 -0.48 -9.37
C GLU A 19 3.61 -0.99 -9.34
N ARG A 20 4.16 -1.20 -8.14
CA ARG A 20 5.52 -1.67 -7.93
C ARG A 20 5.62 -3.20 -7.88
N GLY A 21 4.49 -3.90 -7.91
CA GLY A 21 4.47 -5.36 -7.93
C GLY A 21 3.17 -5.95 -7.39
N LYS A 22 3.23 -7.21 -6.98
CA LYS A 22 2.03 -7.96 -6.56
C LYS A 22 1.90 -7.92 -5.04
N LEU A 23 0.73 -7.55 -4.53
CA LEU A 23 0.47 -7.41 -3.09
C LEU A 23 -0.01 -8.72 -2.47
N PHE A 24 0.40 -8.94 -1.22
CA PHE A 24 -0.09 -10.00 -0.33
C PHE A 24 -1.02 -9.46 0.76
N ALA A 25 -0.84 -8.20 1.16
CA ALA A 25 -1.71 -7.54 2.12
C ALA A 25 -2.94 -6.93 1.42
N ALA A 26 -4.12 -7.12 2.00
CA ALA A 26 -5.35 -6.45 1.63
C ALA A 26 -5.53 -5.13 2.39
N GLU A 27 -6.52 -4.34 2.01
CA GLU A 27 -6.93 -3.18 2.79
C GLU A 27 -7.48 -3.62 4.15
N GLY A 28 -6.99 -2.99 5.23
CA GLY A 28 -7.41 -3.29 6.59
C GLY A 28 -6.59 -4.39 7.27
N ASP A 29 -5.64 -5.02 6.57
CA ASP A 29 -4.76 -6.01 7.18
C ASP A 29 -3.79 -5.34 8.16
N ASN A 30 -3.53 -6.03 9.27
CA ASN A 30 -2.52 -5.61 10.23
C ASN A 30 -1.17 -6.19 9.83
N VAL A 31 -0.23 -5.30 9.52
CA VAL A 31 1.14 -5.66 9.21
C VAL A 31 2.07 -5.33 10.37
N TYR A 32 3.19 -6.04 10.46
CA TYR A 32 4.29 -5.75 11.38
C TYR A 32 5.55 -5.29 10.62
N GLU A 33 6.48 -4.64 11.33
CA GLU A 33 7.75 -4.20 10.73
C GLU A 33 8.59 -5.41 10.27
N GLY A 34 9.11 -5.34 9.04
CA GLY A 34 9.83 -6.46 8.43
C GLY A 34 8.93 -7.51 7.78
N GLN A 35 7.60 -7.37 7.84
CA GLN A 35 6.68 -8.27 7.16
C GLN A 35 6.75 -8.11 5.63
N LEU A 36 6.71 -9.23 4.91
CA LEU A 36 6.56 -9.26 3.45
C LEU A 36 5.14 -8.86 3.06
N VAL A 37 4.99 -7.69 2.44
CA VAL A 37 3.69 -7.14 2.01
C VAL A 37 3.41 -7.35 0.52
N GLY A 38 4.42 -7.81 -0.23
CA GLY A 38 4.25 -8.15 -1.63
C GLY A 38 5.57 -8.47 -2.35
N ILE A 39 5.44 -8.93 -3.59
CA ILE A 39 6.55 -9.24 -4.50
C ILE A 39 6.88 -7.98 -5.28
N HIS A 40 8.14 -7.55 -5.21
CA HIS A 40 8.61 -6.43 -6.02
C HIS A 40 8.77 -6.89 -7.48
N SER A 41 8.45 -6.03 -8.45
CA SER A 41 8.58 -6.35 -9.87
C SER A 41 10.02 -6.45 -10.36
N LYS A 42 10.99 -6.00 -9.55
CA LYS A 42 12.42 -6.08 -9.83
C LYS A 42 13.10 -7.02 -8.83
N ASP A 43 14.30 -7.48 -9.18
CA ASP A 43 15.08 -8.47 -8.42
C ASP A 43 15.64 -7.96 -7.08
N ASN A 44 15.45 -6.67 -6.76
CA ASN A 44 15.93 -6.10 -5.50
C ASN A 44 14.82 -5.98 -4.46
N ASP A 45 15.19 -6.04 -3.19
CA ASP A 45 14.26 -5.75 -2.10
C ASP A 45 13.95 -4.25 -2.02
N LEU A 46 12.71 -3.96 -1.62
CA LEU A 46 12.21 -2.61 -1.44
C LEU A 46 11.45 -2.51 -0.11
N THR A 47 11.96 -1.72 0.81
CA THR A 47 11.27 -1.36 2.05
C THR A 47 10.25 -0.26 1.75
N VAL A 48 9.00 -0.49 2.13
CA VAL A 48 7.85 0.37 1.80
C VAL A 48 7.02 0.68 3.03
N ASN A 49 6.38 1.85 3.01
CA ASN A 49 5.43 2.24 4.04
C ASN A 49 4.01 1.84 3.63
N ALA A 50 3.55 0.72 4.19
CA ALA A 50 2.22 0.17 3.97
C ALA A 50 1.16 0.73 4.94
N ILE A 51 1.51 1.67 5.83
CA ILE A 51 0.60 2.27 6.82
C ILE A 51 0.35 3.76 6.55
N LYS A 52 0.82 4.28 5.42
CA LYS A 52 0.74 5.70 5.08
C LYS A 52 -0.71 6.14 4.92
N THR A 53 -1.13 7.12 5.71
CA THR A 53 -2.47 7.71 5.62
C THR A 53 -2.53 8.84 4.60
N LYS A 54 -3.75 9.15 4.12
CA LYS A 54 -4.02 10.29 3.25
C LYS A 54 -3.75 11.58 4.04
N PRO A 55 -2.88 12.49 3.57
CA PRO A 55 -2.67 13.76 4.26
C PRO A 55 -3.97 14.57 4.25
N LEU A 56 -4.35 15.09 5.43
CA LEU A 56 -5.58 15.85 5.67
C LEU A 56 -5.51 17.31 5.20
N THR A 57 -4.55 17.66 4.33
CA THR A 57 -4.54 19.01 3.74
C THR A 57 -5.76 19.15 2.84
N ASN A 58 -6.49 20.26 2.99
CA ASN A 58 -7.67 20.64 2.19
C ASN A 58 -7.31 20.84 0.71
N MET A 59 -6.81 19.80 0.04
CA MET A 59 -6.49 19.83 -1.38
C MET A 59 -7.81 19.69 -2.14
N ARG A 60 -8.41 20.86 -2.38
CA ARG A 60 -9.50 21.10 -3.32
C ARG A 60 -9.06 20.61 -4.71
N ALA A 61 -9.21 19.32 -4.99
CA ALA A 61 -9.12 18.78 -6.34
C ALA A 61 -10.54 18.68 -6.88
N SER A 62 -10.92 19.68 -7.69
CA SER A 62 -12.11 19.56 -8.54
C SER A 62 -11.99 18.30 -9.40
N GLY A 63 -12.88 17.35 -9.17
CA GLY A 63 -13.13 16.24 -10.09
C GLY A 63 -12.45 14.93 -9.70
N LYS A 64 -13.29 13.97 -9.34
CA LYS A 64 -13.04 12.53 -9.13
C LYS A 64 -12.32 12.19 -7.82
N ASP A 65 -13.12 11.75 -6.84
CA ASP A 65 -12.70 10.71 -5.93
C ASP A 65 -12.28 9.50 -6.79
N ASP A 66 -11.00 9.42 -7.13
CA ASP A 66 -10.43 8.21 -7.71
C ASP A 66 -10.57 7.12 -6.64
N ALA A 67 -11.66 6.36 -6.74
CA ALA A 67 -11.84 5.16 -5.97
C ALA A 67 -10.61 4.29 -6.23
N ILE A 68 -9.76 4.13 -5.21
CA ILE A 68 -8.53 3.36 -5.33
C ILE A 68 -8.94 1.92 -5.59
N GLN A 69 -8.86 1.50 -6.85
CA GLN A 69 -9.11 0.11 -7.22
C GLN A 69 -7.85 -0.70 -6.90
N LEU A 70 -7.98 -1.56 -5.89
CA LEU A 70 -6.93 -2.48 -5.50
C LEU A 70 -7.07 -3.79 -6.25
N THR A 71 -5.95 -4.26 -6.79
CA THR A 71 -5.83 -5.63 -7.27
C THR A 71 -5.98 -6.58 -6.09
N PRO A 72 -6.79 -7.66 -6.20
CA PRO A 72 -6.94 -8.61 -5.12
C PRO A 72 -5.58 -9.14 -4.62
N ALA A 73 -5.44 -9.22 -3.29
CA ALA A 73 -4.24 -9.75 -2.67
C ALA A 73 -4.04 -11.23 -3.05
N ILE A 74 -2.79 -11.59 -3.33
CA ILE A 74 -2.41 -12.98 -3.60
C ILE A 74 -2.32 -13.71 -2.26
N LYS A 75 -3.01 -14.85 -2.17
CA LYS A 75 -2.98 -15.75 -1.01
C LYS A 75 -2.13 -16.98 -1.29
#